data_AF-A0A3D1RFJ6-F1
#
_entry.id   AF-A0A3D1RFJ6-F1
#
_cell.length_a   1.000
_cell.length_b   1.000
_cell.length_c   1.000
_cell.angle_alpha   90.00
_cell.angle_beta   90.00
_cell.angle_gamma   90.00
#
_symmetry.space_group_name_H-M   'P 1'
#
loop_
_entity.id
_entity.type
_entity.pdbx_description
1 polymer ?
#
loop_
_entity_poly.entity_id
_entity_poly.type
_entity_poly.pdbx_seq_one_letter_code
_entity_poly.pdbx_strand_id
1 'polypeptide(L)'
;MFIINILKNVAIYSRKTIKILVLVALAVIFIGSIVFFYYKPTYAVTLNGEFVGYTDNKSNMQKKINKYINAEEQSNVAFIQVDQMPEYKLCLLKKNVNCNDEEIYAKAIEDGTAYYKYYAITDDKEEKAYVATFNEAEKVIAELKEKDSDNKEELGIVEKYETELKEFTDVEKCVAKLYVEPPPQIVYASVAGYASGNSNAKVDIGISLIQPVSGIITSRFGPRTRNNHGGLDIGAPGGTPIMAAASGTVTTAGWLDDYGYLVVISHGNGVQTAYAHCSQILVSTGQSVSQGEVIAKVGTTGRSTGNHLHLEVRVNGVRYDPQNYVY
;
A
#
# COMPACT_ATOMS: atom_id res chain seq x y z
N MET A 1 25.50 -67.48 -68.17
CA MET A 1 24.87 -68.46 -67.25
C MET A 1 24.98 -68.05 -65.77
N PHE A 2 26.10 -67.45 -65.33
CA PHE A 2 26.36 -67.07 -63.94
C PHE A 2 25.42 -66.00 -63.35
N ILE A 3 25.14 -64.92 -64.09
CA ILE A 3 24.29 -63.79 -63.63
C ILE A 3 22.82 -64.23 -63.39
N ILE A 4 22.30 -65.12 -64.24
CA ILE A 4 20.92 -65.65 -64.12
C ILE A 4 20.78 -66.50 -62.85
N ASN A 5 21.82 -67.24 -62.47
CA ASN A 5 21.80 -68.08 -61.26
C ASN A 5 21.89 -67.24 -59.98
N ILE A 6 22.67 -66.15 -60.01
CA ILE A 6 22.74 -65.16 -58.93
C ILE A 6 21.39 -64.46 -58.74
N LEU A 7 20.75 -63.99 -59.81
CA LEU A 7 19.43 -63.35 -59.76
C LEU A 7 18.34 -64.31 -59.23
N LYS A 8 18.37 -65.58 -59.64
CA LYS A 8 17.46 -66.61 -59.10
C LYS A 8 17.68 -66.84 -57.60
N ASN A 9 18.93 -66.95 -57.16
CA ASN A 9 19.26 -67.09 -55.75
C ASN A 9 18.81 -65.86 -54.94
N VAL A 10 19.08 -64.65 -55.42
CA VAL A 10 18.62 -63.39 -54.79
C VAL A 10 17.09 -63.34 -54.68
N ALA A 11 16.35 -63.74 -55.72
CA ALA A 11 14.89 -63.81 -55.69
C ALA A 11 14.37 -64.87 -54.69
N ILE A 12 15.06 -66.01 -54.57
CA ILE A 12 14.72 -67.07 -53.59
C ILE A 12 14.98 -66.58 -52.15
N TYR A 13 16.12 -65.94 -51.90
CA TYR A 13 16.45 -65.36 -50.59
C TYR A 13 15.47 -64.24 -50.23
N SER A 14 15.14 -63.33 -51.15
CA SER A 14 14.14 -62.28 -50.96
C SER A 14 12.76 -62.84 -50.59
N ARG A 15 12.27 -63.86 -51.30
CA ARG A 15 11.00 -64.53 -50.96
C ARG A 15 11.03 -65.20 -49.59
N LYS A 16 12.15 -65.83 -49.21
CA LYS A 16 12.32 -66.42 -47.86
C LYS A 16 12.33 -65.34 -46.78
N THR A 17 13.02 -64.22 -46.99
CA THR A 17 13.05 -63.07 -46.07
C THR A 17 11.66 -62.46 -45.90
N ILE A 18 10.91 -62.27 -46.99
CA ILE A 18 9.52 -61.77 -46.93
C ILE A 18 8.63 -62.73 -46.13
N LYS A 19 8.73 -64.05 -46.34
CA LYS A 19 7.97 -65.03 -45.56
C LYS A 19 8.31 -64.98 -44.07
N ILE A 20 9.58 -64.82 -43.71
CA ILE A 20 10.02 -64.66 -42.31
C ILE A 20 9.45 -63.37 -41.73
N LEU A 21 9.53 -62.25 -42.46
CA LEU A 21 8.96 -60.96 -42.02
C LEU A 21 7.44 -61.05 -41.80
N VAL A 22 6.71 -61.72 -42.70
CA VAL A 22 5.27 -61.95 -42.55
C VAL A 22 4.98 -62.81 -41.32
N LEU A 23 5.75 -63.88 -41.09
CA LEU A 23 5.56 -64.76 -39.94
C LEU A 23 5.87 -64.04 -38.62
N VAL A 24 6.90 -63.20 -38.59
CA VAL A 24 7.22 -62.32 -37.46
C VAL A 24 6.10 -61.30 -37.23
N ALA A 25 5.59 -60.66 -38.29
CA ALA A 25 4.48 -59.71 -38.18
C ALA A 25 3.21 -60.37 -37.63
N LEU A 26 2.84 -61.56 -38.13
CA LEU A 26 1.70 -62.33 -37.63
C LEU A 26 1.89 -62.74 -36.16
N ALA A 27 3.10 -63.14 -35.77
CA ALA A 27 3.42 -63.46 -34.39
C ALA A 27 3.28 -62.24 -33.45
N VAL A 28 3.77 -61.07 -33.88
CA VAL A 28 3.63 -59.81 -33.12
C VAL A 28 2.17 -59.41 -32.97
N ILE A 29 1.38 -59.52 -34.04
CA ILE A 29 -0.06 -59.24 -34.00
C ILE A 29 -0.77 -60.22 -33.06
N PHE A 30 -0.44 -61.51 -33.13
CA PHE A 30 -1.04 -62.54 -32.28
C PHE A 30 -0.71 -62.33 -30.80
N ILE A 31 0.56 -62.08 -30.47
CA ILE A 31 1.00 -61.75 -29.10
C ILE A 31 0.35 -60.47 -28.63
N GLY A 32 0.34 -59.42 -29.44
CA GLY A 32 -0.33 -58.16 -29.13
C GLY A 32 -1.83 -58.33 -28.89
N SER A 33 -2.50 -59.20 -29.66
CA SER A 33 -3.92 -59.52 -29.48
C SER A 33 -4.17 -60.23 -28.16
N ILE A 34 -3.33 -61.19 -27.78
CA ILE A 34 -3.43 -61.87 -26.48
C ILE A 34 -3.20 -60.88 -25.34
N VAL A 35 -2.19 -60.03 -25.43
CA VAL A 35 -1.90 -59.00 -24.42
C VAL A 35 -3.09 -58.05 -24.29
N PHE A 36 -3.63 -57.54 -25.40
CA PHE A 36 -4.80 -56.65 -25.38
C PHE A 36 -6.10 -57.36 -24.94
N PHE A 37 -6.18 -58.68 -25.10
CA PHE A 37 -7.29 -59.47 -24.60
C PHE A 37 -7.32 -59.48 -23.07
N TYR A 38 -6.18 -59.73 -22.42
CA TYR A 38 -6.09 -59.86 -20.95
C TYR A 38 -5.78 -58.55 -20.21
N TYR A 39 -5.09 -57.60 -20.86
CA TYR A 39 -4.61 -56.37 -20.26
C TYR A 39 -5.20 -55.14 -20.95
N LYS A 40 -5.37 -54.06 -20.18
CA LYS A 40 -5.74 -52.73 -20.65
C LYS A 40 -4.59 -51.75 -20.38
N PRO A 41 -4.29 -50.81 -21.30
CA PRO A 41 -3.37 -49.72 -21.02
C PRO A 41 -3.99 -48.79 -19.96
N THR A 42 -3.24 -48.51 -18.90
CA THR A 42 -3.67 -47.68 -17.77
C THR A 42 -2.47 -46.94 -17.18
N TYR A 43 -2.66 -46.15 -16.12
CA TYR A 43 -1.59 -45.43 -15.44
C TYR A 43 -1.45 -45.89 -14.00
N ALA A 44 -0.26 -46.35 -13.62
CA ALA A 44 0.12 -46.50 -12.22
C ALA A 44 0.37 -45.11 -11.64
N VAL A 45 -0.20 -44.83 -10.47
CA VAL A 45 -0.08 -43.55 -9.78
C VAL A 45 0.78 -43.72 -8.55
N THR A 46 1.76 -42.81 -8.41
CA THR A 46 2.60 -42.71 -7.22
C THR A 46 2.48 -41.32 -6.60
N LEU A 47 2.41 -41.27 -5.27
CA LEU A 47 2.51 -40.05 -4.47
C LEU A 47 3.79 -40.17 -3.63
N ASN A 48 4.70 -39.21 -3.73
CA ASN A 48 6.02 -39.26 -3.04
C ASN A 48 6.86 -40.51 -3.32
N GLY A 49 6.70 -41.09 -4.51
CA GLY A 49 7.34 -42.36 -4.87
C GLY A 49 6.68 -43.60 -4.25
N GLU A 50 5.65 -43.46 -3.42
CA GLU A 50 4.83 -44.58 -2.95
C GLU A 50 3.72 -44.89 -3.95
N PHE A 51 3.54 -46.16 -4.29
CA PHE A 51 2.46 -46.60 -5.18
C PHE A 51 1.11 -46.54 -4.47
N VAL A 52 0.17 -45.78 -5.03
CA VAL A 52 -1.15 -45.56 -4.43
C VAL A 52 -2.31 -46.18 -5.21
N GLY A 53 -2.10 -46.52 -6.49
CA GLY A 53 -3.14 -47.17 -7.27
C GLY A 53 -3.02 -47.04 -8.77
N TYR A 54 -4.13 -47.34 -9.46
CA TYR A 54 -4.25 -47.24 -10.91
C TYR A 54 -5.37 -46.28 -11.31
N THR A 55 -5.14 -45.51 -12.37
CA THR A 55 -6.16 -44.69 -13.02
C THR A 55 -6.22 -44.93 -14.51
N ASP A 56 -7.43 -45.04 -15.05
CA ASP A 56 -7.65 -45.20 -16.49
C ASP A 56 -7.54 -43.86 -17.24
N ASN A 57 -7.63 -42.72 -16.54
CA ASN A 57 -7.63 -41.41 -17.18
C ASN A 57 -6.86 -40.36 -16.38
N LYS A 58 -5.55 -40.26 -16.63
CA LYS A 58 -4.69 -39.22 -16.06
C LYS A 58 -5.17 -37.80 -16.31
N SER A 59 -5.85 -37.53 -17.43
CA SER A 59 -6.32 -36.19 -17.76
C SER A 59 -7.51 -35.78 -16.91
N ASN A 60 -8.45 -36.70 -16.66
CA ASN A 60 -9.55 -36.47 -15.75
C ASN A 60 -9.04 -36.28 -14.31
N MET A 61 -8.13 -37.14 -13.87
CA MET A 61 -7.51 -37.03 -12.54
C MET A 61 -6.83 -35.68 -12.34
N GLN A 62 -5.97 -35.27 -13.28
CA GLN A 62 -5.30 -33.96 -13.20
C GLN A 62 -6.30 -32.80 -13.19
N LYS A 63 -7.38 -32.87 -13.98
CA LYS A 63 -8.42 -31.84 -13.98
C LYS A 63 -9.13 -31.73 -12.64
N LYS A 64 -9.49 -32.86 -12.01
CA LYS A 64 -10.10 -32.87 -10.67
C LYS A 64 -9.18 -32.21 -9.64
N ILE A 65 -7.89 -32.58 -9.64
CA ILE A 65 -6.91 -32.02 -8.70
C ILE A 65 -6.70 -30.52 -8.96
N ASN A 66 -6.60 -30.09 -10.21
CA ASN A 66 -6.46 -28.67 -10.54
C ASN A 66 -7.68 -27.87 -10.09
N LYS A 67 -8.90 -28.41 -10.25
CA LYS A 67 -10.13 -27.78 -9.77
C LYS A 67 -10.11 -27.58 -8.24
N TYR A 68 -9.61 -28.58 -7.52
CA TYR A 68 -9.42 -28.50 -6.07
C TYR A 68 -8.36 -27.45 -5.69
N ILE A 69 -7.18 -27.46 -6.33
CA ILE A 69 -6.10 -26.49 -6.11
C ILE A 69 -6.58 -25.06 -6.36
N ASN A 70 -7.39 -24.84 -7.39
CA ASN A 70 -7.94 -23.52 -7.70
C ASN A 70 -9.07 -23.09 -6.76
N ALA A 71 -9.45 -23.93 -5.79
CA ALA A 71 -10.49 -23.65 -4.81
C ALA A 71 -11.82 -23.16 -5.43
N GLU A 72 -12.18 -23.64 -6.63
CA GLU A 72 -13.35 -23.16 -7.40
C GLU A 72 -14.69 -23.31 -6.67
N GLU A 73 -14.73 -24.12 -5.60
CA GLU A 73 -15.93 -24.41 -4.81
C GLU A 73 -15.92 -23.76 -3.41
N GLN A 74 -14.84 -23.06 -3.02
CA GLN A 74 -14.69 -22.49 -1.68
C GLN A 74 -14.65 -20.96 -1.73
N SER A 75 -15.61 -20.32 -1.06
CA SER A 75 -15.63 -18.86 -0.91
C SER A 75 -14.44 -18.39 -0.04
N ASN A 76 -13.73 -17.36 -0.51
CA ASN A 76 -12.60 -16.70 0.18
C ASN A 76 -11.30 -17.52 0.28
N VAL A 77 -11.22 -18.68 -0.40
CA VAL A 77 -9.96 -19.42 -0.58
C VAL A 77 -9.37 -19.04 -1.93
N ALA A 78 -8.12 -18.63 -1.94
CA ALA A 78 -7.43 -18.19 -3.16
C ALA A 78 -6.97 -19.38 -3.99
N PHE A 79 -6.32 -20.32 -3.31
CA PHE A 79 -5.87 -21.60 -3.84
C PHE A 79 -5.57 -22.54 -2.67
N ILE A 80 -5.47 -23.83 -2.96
CA ILE A 80 -5.04 -24.86 -2.04
C ILE A 80 -3.69 -25.35 -2.52
N GLN A 81 -2.67 -25.21 -1.70
CA GLN A 81 -1.36 -25.78 -1.97
C GLN A 81 -1.41 -27.28 -1.69
N VAL A 82 -1.11 -28.07 -2.70
CA VAL A 82 -0.94 -29.52 -2.60
C VAL A 82 0.53 -29.80 -2.83
N ASP A 83 1.25 -30.16 -1.77
CA ASP A 83 2.69 -30.39 -1.86
C ASP A 83 3.02 -31.62 -2.70
N GLN A 84 2.15 -32.63 -2.70
CA GLN A 84 2.46 -33.96 -3.23
C GLN A 84 1.60 -34.25 -4.46
N MET A 85 2.16 -33.91 -5.64
CA MET A 85 1.50 -34.14 -6.91
C MET A 85 1.61 -35.61 -7.36
N PRO A 86 0.54 -36.20 -7.92
CA PRO A 86 0.60 -37.56 -8.43
C PRO A 86 1.47 -37.68 -9.69
N GLU A 87 2.35 -38.67 -9.70
CA GLU A 87 3.10 -39.07 -10.88
C GLU A 87 2.41 -40.23 -11.59
N TYR A 88 2.36 -40.17 -12.91
CA TYR A 88 1.66 -41.15 -13.74
C TYR A 88 2.63 -41.92 -14.62
N LYS A 89 2.66 -43.26 -14.46
CA LYS A 89 3.46 -44.15 -15.29
C LYS A 89 2.56 -45.07 -16.11
N LEU A 90 2.69 -45.01 -17.44
CA LEU A 90 1.95 -45.89 -18.35
C LEU A 90 2.31 -47.36 -18.06
N CYS A 91 1.28 -48.20 -17.90
CA CYS A 91 1.43 -49.63 -17.65
C CYS A 91 0.28 -50.44 -18.25
N LEU A 92 0.42 -51.77 -18.21
CA LEU A 92 -0.63 -52.71 -18.62
C LEU A 92 -1.22 -53.36 -17.37
N LEU A 93 -2.52 -53.17 -17.15
CA LEU A 93 -3.25 -53.72 -16.02
C LEU A 93 -4.19 -54.82 -16.48
N LYS A 94 -4.29 -55.91 -15.71
CA LYS A 94 -5.25 -56.99 -16.02
C LYS A 94 -6.67 -56.44 -15.98
N LYS A 95 -7.51 -56.82 -16.95
CA LYS A 95 -8.88 -56.29 -17.07
C LYS A 95 -9.80 -56.58 -15.88
N ASN A 96 -9.47 -57.58 -15.07
CA ASN A 96 -10.22 -57.92 -13.86
C ASN A 96 -9.84 -57.08 -12.63
N VAL A 97 -8.87 -56.17 -12.76
CA VAL A 97 -8.47 -55.24 -11.69
C VAL A 97 -9.11 -53.87 -11.97
N ASN A 98 -9.81 -53.35 -10.97
CA ASN A 98 -10.44 -52.05 -11.02
C ASN A 98 -9.46 -50.93 -10.65
N CYS A 99 -9.68 -49.76 -11.22
CA CYS A 99 -8.97 -48.54 -10.86
C CYS A 99 -9.60 -47.93 -9.61
N ASN A 100 -8.79 -47.25 -8.80
CA ASN A 100 -9.19 -46.67 -7.51
C ASN A 100 -9.05 -45.15 -7.53
N ASP A 101 -9.64 -44.52 -8.56
CA ASP A 101 -9.54 -43.08 -8.83
C ASP A 101 -9.94 -42.22 -7.62
N GLU A 102 -11.03 -42.55 -6.92
CA GLU A 102 -11.50 -41.74 -5.78
C GLU A 102 -10.57 -41.83 -4.55
N GLU A 103 -9.95 -43.00 -4.32
CA GLU A 103 -8.96 -43.16 -3.23
C GLU A 103 -7.67 -42.40 -3.53
N ILE A 104 -7.21 -42.47 -4.78
CA ILE A 104 -6.05 -41.72 -5.25
C ILE A 104 -6.31 -40.23 -5.10
N TYR A 105 -7.49 -39.76 -5.51
CA TYR A 105 -7.88 -38.36 -5.37
C TYR A 105 -7.91 -37.93 -3.90
N ALA A 106 -8.56 -38.71 -3.03
CA ALA A 106 -8.64 -38.41 -1.60
C ALA A 106 -7.25 -38.29 -0.96
N LYS A 107 -6.34 -39.22 -1.25
CA LYS A 107 -4.95 -39.16 -0.78
C LYS A 107 -4.18 -37.96 -1.34
N ALA A 108 -4.42 -37.61 -2.60
CA ALA A 108 -3.73 -36.49 -3.24
C ALA A 108 -4.13 -35.12 -2.65
N ILE A 109 -5.31 -35.02 -2.02
CA ILE A 109 -5.81 -33.77 -1.43
C ILE A 109 -5.76 -33.77 0.11
N GLU A 110 -5.33 -34.86 0.73
CA GLU A 110 -5.38 -35.07 2.19
C GLU A 110 -4.62 -33.99 2.96
N ASP A 111 -3.42 -33.65 2.49
CA ASP A 111 -2.55 -32.63 3.09
C ASP A 111 -2.67 -31.25 2.43
N GLY A 112 -3.81 -30.98 1.79
CA GLY A 112 -4.06 -29.70 1.12
C GLY A 112 -4.08 -28.52 2.10
N THR A 113 -3.17 -27.56 1.90
CA THR A 113 -3.11 -26.34 2.72
C THR A 113 -3.85 -25.19 2.03
N ALA A 114 -4.97 -24.76 2.59
CA ALA A 114 -5.74 -23.65 2.04
C ALA A 114 -5.05 -22.30 2.29
N TYR A 115 -4.90 -21.49 1.24
CA TYR A 115 -4.44 -20.11 1.34
C TYR A 115 -5.63 -19.17 1.14
N TYR A 116 -5.90 -18.36 2.16
CA TYR A 116 -6.93 -17.34 2.14
C TYR A 116 -6.37 -16.06 1.56
N LYS A 117 -7.09 -15.49 0.59
CA LYS A 117 -6.78 -14.17 0.05
C LYS A 117 -7.63 -13.13 0.77
N TYR A 118 -6.99 -12.08 1.24
CA TYR A 118 -7.65 -10.93 1.84
C TYR A 118 -6.82 -9.67 1.61
N TYR A 119 -7.39 -8.53 1.97
CA TYR A 119 -6.75 -7.23 1.83
C TYR A 119 -6.61 -6.58 3.20
N ALA A 120 -5.37 -6.28 3.57
CA ALA A 120 -5.05 -5.54 4.78
C ALA A 120 -5.07 -4.04 4.47
N ILE A 121 -5.76 -3.27 5.31
CA ILE A 121 -5.74 -1.82 5.28
C ILE A 121 -4.64 -1.37 6.24
N THR A 122 -3.68 -0.60 5.72
CA THR A 122 -2.53 -0.12 6.48
C THR A 122 -2.64 1.36 6.79
N ASP A 123 -2.12 1.77 7.93
CA ASP A 123 -1.89 3.17 8.32
C ASP A 123 -0.42 3.29 8.74
N ASP A 124 0.32 4.19 8.09
CA ASP A 124 1.80 4.24 8.12
C ASP A 124 2.46 2.85 7.99
N LYS A 125 1.99 2.06 7.01
CA LYS A 125 2.45 0.68 6.71
C LYS A 125 2.17 -0.37 7.80
N GLU A 126 1.52 -0.01 8.90
CA GLU A 126 1.07 -0.98 9.91
C GLU A 126 -0.32 -1.53 9.56
N GLU A 127 -0.49 -2.86 9.62
CA GLU A 127 -1.79 -3.50 9.37
C GLU A 127 -2.79 -3.17 10.50
N LYS A 128 -3.93 -2.58 10.15
CA LYS A 128 -4.94 -2.14 11.15
C LYS A 128 -6.27 -2.87 11.03
N ALA A 129 -6.67 -3.28 9.83
CA ALA A 129 -7.93 -3.97 9.57
C ALA A 129 -7.83 -4.88 8.33
N TYR A 130 -8.74 -5.84 8.22
CA TYR A 130 -8.77 -6.83 7.14
C TYR A 130 -10.16 -6.93 6.52
N VAL A 131 -10.20 -6.99 5.19
CA VAL A 131 -11.43 -7.15 4.41
C VAL A 131 -11.26 -8.26 3.37
N ALA A 132 -12.37 -8.87 2.96
CA ALA A 132 -12.33 -10.05 2.09
C ALA A 132 -11.99 -9.68 0.64
N THR A 133 -12.46 -8.52 0.17
CA THR A 133 -12.34 -8.14 -1.25
C THR A 133 -11.60 -6.82 -1.45
N PHE A 134 -11.00 -6.65 -2.63
CA PHE A 134 -10.33 -5.40 -3.00
C PHE A 134 -11.32 -4.24 -3.02
N ASN A 135 -12.53 -4.48 -3.52
CA ASN A 135 -13.61 -3.48 -3.58
C ASN A 135 -14.01 -2.99 -2.19
N GLU A 136 -14.05 -3.86 -1.18
CA GLU A 136 -14.26 -3.45 0.22
C GLU A 136 -13.11 -2.58 0.72
N ALA A 137 -11.85 -2.94 0.41
CA ALA A 137 -10.68 -2.16 0.82
C ALA A 137 -10.69 -0.77 0.17
N GLU A 138 -11.00 -0.69 -1.12
CA GLU A 138 -11.14 0.57 -1.84
C GLU A 138 -12.27 1.42 -1.26
N LYS A 139 -13.41 0.83 -0.92
CA LYS A 139 -14.51 1.53 -0.26
C LYS A 139 -14.09 2.14 1.08
N VAL A 140 -13.37 1.39 1.92
CA VAL A 140 -12.89 1.92 3.21
C VAL A 140 -12.00 3.15 2.99
N ILE A 141 -11.02 3.07 2.08
CA ILE A 141 -10.14 4.21 1.80
C ILE A 141 -10.91 5.37 1.17
N ALA A 142 -11.84 5.11 0.27
CA ALA A 142 -12.66 6.13 -0.37
C ALA A 142 -13.51 6.88 0.66
N GLU A 143 -14.18 6.17 1.58
CA GLU A 143 -14.98 6.77 2.64
C GLU A 143 -14.12 7.58 3.62
N LEU A 144 -12.91 7.11 3.97
CA LEU A 144 -11.98 7.86 4.82
C LEU A 144 -11.48 9.14 4.14
N LYS A 145 -11.24 9.09 2.82
CA LYS A 145 -10.89 10.26 2.01
C LYS A 145 -12.06 11.25 1.88
N GLU A 146 -13.27 10.75 1.67
CA GLU A 146 -14.48 11.57 1.61
C GLU A 146 -14.76 12.28 2.94
N LYS A 147 -14.50 11.61 4.07
CA LYS A 147 -14.59 12.17 5.42
C LYS A 147 -13.43 13.10 5.81
N ASP A 148 -12.52 13.38 4.88
CA ASP A 148 -11.34 14.22 5.09
C ASP A 148 -10.48 13.76 6.28
N SER A 149 -10.33 12.44 6.48
CA SER A 149 -9.52 11.88 7.58
C SER A 149 -8.07 12.42 7.55
N ASP A 150 -7.48 12.75 8.70
CA ASP A 150 -6.14 13.33 8.78
C ASP A 150 -5.06 12.43 8.16
N ASN A 151 -5.16 11.12 8.42
CA ASN A 151 -4.24 10.08 7.93
C ASN A 151 -4.52 9.65 6.47
N LYS A 152 -5.41 10.30 5.72
CA LYS A 152 -5.87 9.85 4.38
C LYS A 152 -4.77 9.61 3.34
N GLU A 153 -3.63 10.29 3.48
CA GLU A 153 -2.47 10.17 2.58
C GLU A 153 -1.53 9.01 2.98
N GLU A 154 -1.64 8.52 4.22
CA GLU A 154 -0.81 7.45 4.77
C GLU A 154 -1.48 6.06 4.66
N LEU A 155 -2.77 6.05 4.32
CA LEU A 155 -3.56 4.83 4.14
C LEU A 155 -3.12 4.02 2.91
N GLY A 156 -3.00 2.71 3.08
CA GLY A 156 -2.61 1.77 2.02
C GLY A 156 -3.45 0.49 2.01
N ILE A 157 -3.37 -0.24 0.90
CA ILE A 157 -3.97 -1.57 0.73
C ILE A 157 -2.86 -2.56 0.39
N VAL A 158 -2.79 -3.65 1.15
CA VAL A 158 -1.86 -4.75 0.90
C VAL A 158 -2.64 -6.03 0.67
N GLU A 159 -2.44 -6.65 -0.49
CA GLU A 159 -2.97 -7.99 -0.78
C GLU A 159 -2.16 -9.06 -0.04
N LYS A 160 -2.83 -9.96 0.67
CA LYS A 160 -2.22 -10.97 1.53
C LYS A 160 -2.75 -12.37 1.20
N TYR A 161 -1.87 -13.36 1.36
CA TYR A 161 -2.18 -14.78 1.26
C TYR A 161 -1.63 -15.47 2.51
N GLU A 162 -2.51 -15.97 3.37
CA GLU A 162 -2.11 -16.69 4.60
C GLU A 162 -2.91 -17.97 4.76
N THR A 163 -2.36 -18.92 5.52
CA THR A 163 -3.00 -20.21 5.81
C THR A 163 -4.01 -20.12 6.95
N GLU A 164 -3.98 -19.03 7.72
CA GLU A 164 -4.90 -18.74 8.81
C GLU A 164 -5.96 -17.73 8.35
N LEU A 165 -7.23 -18.05 8.56
CA LEU A 165 -8.32 -17.13 8.27
C LEU A 165 -8.33 -15.98 9.27
N LYS A 166 -8.12 -14.75 8.80
CA LYS A 166 -8.28 -13.54 9.62
C LYS A 166 -9.75 -13.22 9.83
N GLU A 167 -10.05 -12.56 10.95
CA GLU A 167 -11.37 -11.97 11.18
C GLU A 167 -11.57 -10.75 10.26
N PHE A 168 -12.48 -10.88 9.31
CA PHE A 168 -12.85 -9.78 8.42
C PHE A 168 -13.73 -8.79 9.15
N THR A 169 -13.44 -7.52 8.94
CA THR A 169 -14.16 -6.40 9.54
C THR A 169 -15.03 -5.75 8.47
N ASP A 170 -16.29 -5.46 8.81
CA ASP A 170 -17.19 -4.74 7.89
C ASP A 170 -16.61 -3.37 7.51
N VAL A 171 -16.93 -2.88 6.30
CA VAL A 171 -16.45 -1.59 5.79
C VAL A 171 -16.72 -0.46 6.78
N GLU A 172 -17.94 -0.37 7.30
CA GLU A 172 -18.37 0.67 8.25
C GLU A 172 -17.53 0.65 9.54
N LYS A 173 -17.23 -0.54 10.06
CA LYS A 173 -16.41 -0.72 11.26
C LYS A 173 -14.94 -0.40 10.99
N CYS A 174 -14.44 -0.75 9.81
CA CYS A 174 -13.09 -0.38 9.38
C CYS A 174 -12.94 1.15 9.34
N VAL A 175 -13.88 1.85 8.68
CA VAL A 175 -13.88 3.31 8.58
C VAL A 175 -13.97 3.94 9.97
N ALA A 176 -14.87 3.47 10.83
CA ALA A 176 -14.99 3.99 12.19
C ALA A 176 -13.73 3.80 13.04
N LYS A 177 -13.02 2.68 12.86
CA LYS A 177 -11.78 2.37 13.58
C LYS A 177 -10.58 3.20 13.09
N LEU A 178 -10.53 3.49 11.79
CA LEU A 178 -9.37 4.11 11.12
C LEU A 178 -9.49 5.62 10.95
N TYR A 179 -10.68 6.18 11.17
CA TYR A 179 -10.91 7.61 11.03
C TYR A 179 -10.13 8.39 12.08
N VAL A 180 -9.40 9.40 11.61
CA VAL A 180 -8.71 10.39 12.43
C VAL A 180 -9.32 11.74 12.10
N GLU A 181 -9.89 12.40 13.11
CA GLU A 181 -10.51 13.71 12.94
C GLU A 181 -9.47 14.72 12.42
N PRO A 182 -9.70 15.35 11.26
CA PRO A 182 -8.76 16.32 10.72
C PRO A 182 -8.66 17.52 11.65
N PRO A 183 -7.47 18.13 11.78
CA PRO A 183 -7.32 19.38 12.50
C PRO A 183 -8.26 20.42 11.86
N PRO A 184 -8.95 21.25 12.66
CA PRO A 184 -9.93 22.20 12.16
C PRO A 184 -9.29 23.11 11.09
N GLN A 185 -9.81 23.04 9.86
CA GLN A 185 -9.41 23.96 8.80
C GLN A 185 -9.84 25.37 9.19
N ILE A 186 -8.86 26.22 9.46
CA ILE A 186 -9.10 27.60 9.88
C ILE A 186 -9.55 28.39 8.66
N VAL A 187 -10.87 28.56 8.52
CA VAL A 187 -11.44 29.52 7.58
C VAL A 187 -11.03 30.91 8.05
N TYR A 188 -10.13 31.54 7.28
CA TYR A 188 -9.81 32.94 7.46
C TYR A 188 -11.12 33.72 7.43
N ALA A 189 -11.46 34.39 8.53
CA ALA A 189 -12.21 35.62 8.40
C ALA A 189 -11.29 36.58 7.62
N SER A 190 -11.34 36.52 6.29
CA SER A 190 -10.89 37.63 5.48
C SER A 190 -11.75 38.80 5.95
N VAL A 191 -11.14 39.72 6.68
CA VAL A 191 -11.83 40.98 6.97
C VAL A 191 -11.87 41.69 5.62
N ALA A 192 -12.99 41.51 4.92
CA ALA A 192 -13.26 42.13 3.64
C ALA A 192 -13.07 43.65 3.80
N GLY A 193 -12.04 44.20 3.15
CA GLY A 193 -11.84 45.65 3.07
C GLY A 193 -10.45 46.19 3.39
N TYR A 194 -9.49 45.36 3.84
CA TYR A 194 -8.15 45.86 4.16
C TYR A 194 -7.13 45.63 3.03
N ALA A 195 -6.46 46.71 2.61
CA ALA A 195 -5.42 46.68 1.59
C ALA A 195 -4.20 45.88 2.08
N SER A 196 -3.79 44.87 1.32
CA SER A 196 -2.53 44.15 1.55
C SER A 196 -1.36 45.00 1.06
N GLY A 197 -0.44 45.38 1.96
CA GLY A 197 0.76 46.16 1.64
C GLY A 197 1.79 46.15 2.78
N ASN A 198 3.01 46.60 2.47
CA ASN A 198 4.09 46.81 3.44
C ASN A 198 4.30 48.32 3.64
N SER A 199 4.33 48.79 4.88
CA SER A 199 4.58 50.19 5.22
C SER A 199 5.72 50.33 6.23
N ASN A 200 6.64 51.27 5.97
CA ASN A 200 7.71 51.64 6.90
C ASN A 200 7.27 52.71 7.91
N ALA A 201 6.05 53.25 7.79
CA ALA A 201 5.56 54.28 8.70
C ALA A 201 5.32 53.70 10.10
N LYS A 202 5.74 54.38 11.16
CA LYS A 202 5.33 54.02 12.52
C LYS A 202 3.92 54.55 12.76
N VAL A 203 2.99 53.65 13.07
CA VAL A 203 1.60 53.98 13.44
C VAL A 203 1.43 53.72 14.92
N ASP A 204 0.69 54.56 15.63
CA ASP A 204 0.35 54.26 17.02
C ASP A 204 -0.67 53.11 17.06
N ILE A 205 -0.27 52.00 17.68
CA ILE A 205 -1.08 50.77 17.80
C ILE A 205 -1.82 50.68 19.15
N GLY A 206 -1.62 51.65 20.05
CA GLY A 206 -2.32 51.70 21.35
C GLY A 206 -1.98 50.57 22.33
N ILE A 207 -0.98 49.75 22.03
CA ILE A 207 -0.49 48.64 22.86
C ILE A 207 1.04 48.60 22.86
N SER A 208 1.63 48.00 23.90
CA SER A 208 3.07 47.73 23.97
C SER A 208 3.34 46.28 23.58
N LEU A 209 4.33 46.08 22.71
CA LEU A 209 4.79 44.75 22.30
C LEU A 209 6.15 44.45 22.99
N ILE A 210 6.29 43.25 23.55
CA ILE A 210 7.58 42.76 24.04
C ILE A 210 8.33 41.97 22.95
N GLN A 211 9.62 41.79 23.15
CA GLN A 211 10.43 40.90 22.34
C GLN A 211 9.97 39.44 22.48
N PRO A 212 9.51 38.79 21.41
CA PRO A 212 8.95 37.44 21.48
C PRO A 212 10.01 36.34 21.59
N VAL A 213 11.24 36.60 21.12
CA VAL A 213 12.36 35.68 21.22
C VAL A 213 13.67 36.45 21.38
N SER A 214 14.58 35.97 22.22
CA SER A 214 15.94 36.49 22.31
C SER A 214 16.79 35.92 21.18
N GLY A 215 17.38 36.78 20.36
CA GLY A 215 18.14 36.35 19.18
C GLY A 215 18.78 37.50 18.41
N ILE A 216 19.39 37.19 17.28
CA ILE A 216 20.05 38.16 16.40
C ILE A 216 19.11 38.49 15.24
N ILE A 217 18.90 39.77 14.93
CA ILE A 217 18.18 40.16 13.72
C ILE A 217 19.01 39.75 12.51
N THR A 218 18.54 38.73 11.79
CA THR A 218 19.22 38.19 10.60
C THR A 218 18.74 38.84 9.32
N SER A 219 17.50 39.34 9.30
CA SER A 219 16.90 39.92 8.09
C SER A 219 15.79 40.92 8.46
N ARG A 220 15.93 42.16 7.98
CA ARG A 220 15.06 43.30 8.31
C ARG A 220 13.84 43.40 7.39
N PHE A 221 12.79 44.05 7.88
CA PHE A 221 11.59 44.41 7.12
C PHE A 221 11.93 45.32 5.93
N GLY A 222 11.15 45.21 4.85
CA GLY A 222 11.15 46.17 3.76
C GLY A 222 11.59 45.64 2.39
N PRO A 223 11.68 46.55 1.40
CA PRO A 223 11.82 46.18 0.00
C PRO A 223 13.19 45.58 -0.30
N ARG A 224 13.22 44.54 -1.15
CA ARG A 224 14.44 44.01 -1.76
C ARG A 224 14.27 43.90 -3.26
N THR A 225 15.40 43.85 -3.97
CA THR A 225 15.50 43.83 -5.44
C THR A 225 14.70 42.71 -6.11
N ARG A 226 14.37 41.63 -5.38
CA ARG A 226 13.59 40.49 -5.91
C ARG A 226 12.41 40.05 -5.05
N ASN A 227 12.36 40.36 -3.76
CA ASN A 227 11.28 39.95 -2.85
C ASN A 227 11.14 40.96 -1.71
N ASN A 228 9.94 41.52 -1.51
CA ASN A 228 9.65 42.41 -0.38
C ASN A 228 9.53 41.58 0.91
N HIS A 229 10.26 41.94 1.96
CA HIS A 229 10.24 41.20 3.22
C HIS A 229 9.14 41.78 4.14
N GLY A 230 8.08 41.00 4.38
CA GLY A 230 6.89 41.41 5.14
C GLY A 230 7.05 41.40 6.66
N GLY A 231 8.19 40.95 7.18
CA GLY A 231 8.42 40.81 8.61
C GLY A 231 9.86 41.11 9.02
N LEU A 232 10.20 40.69 10.23
CA LEU A 232 11.52 40.77 10.83
C LEU A 232 11.98 39.36 11.20
N ASP A 233 13.13 38.93 10.67
CA ASP A 233 13.68 37.61 10.96
C ASP A 233 14.67 37.71 12.11
N ILE A 234 14.43 36.90 13.15
CA ILE A 234 15.23 36.86 14.37
C ILE A 234 15.80 35.45 14.50
N GLY A 235 17.09 35.31 14.22
CA GLY A 235 17.82 34.05 14.34
C GLY A 235 17.99 33.62 15.79
N ALA A 236 17.60 32.38 16.07
CA ALA A 236 17.73 31.71 17.36
C ALA A 236 17.84 30.19 17.15
N PRO A 237 18.41 29.42 18.10
CA PRO A 237 18.47 27.97 17.99
C PRO A 237 17.08 27.34 17.83
N GLY A 238 17.00 26.24 17.06
CA GLY A 238 15.76 25.47 16.92
C GLY A 238 15.25 24.98 18.28
N GLY A 239 13.94 25.02 18.50
CA GLY A 239 13.31 24.70 19.76
C GLY A 239 13.25 25.84 20.78
N THR A 240 13.90 26.99 20.53
CA THR A 240 13.84 28.15 21.44
C THR A 240 12.38 28.60 21.63
N PRO A 241 11.90 28.82 22.86
CA PRO A 241 10.54 29.31 23.10
C PRO A 241 10.26 30.65 22.43
N ILE A 242 9.11 30.75 21.77
CA ILE A 242 8.55 31.99 21.23
C ILE A 242 7.42 32.43 22.15
N MET A 243 7.49 33.66 22.63
CA MET A 243 6.49 34.27 23.51
C MET A 243 5.52 35.16 22.73
N ALA A 244 4.28 35.28 23.21
CA ALA A 244 3.33 36.26 22.71
C ALA A 244 3.83 37.68 23.02
N ALA A 245 3.99 38.50 21.98
CA ALA A 245 4.44 39.89 22.09
C ALA A 245 3.46 40.78 22.86
N ALA A 246 2.17 40.44 22.87
CA ALA A 246 1.15 41.08 23.71
C ALA A 246 0.00 40.10 23.99
N SER A 247 -0.81 40.40 25.00
CA SER A 247 -2.02 39.62 25.29
C SER A 247 -3.02 39.72 24.14
N GLY A 248 -3.77 38.66 23.90
CA GLY A 248 -4.75 38.65 22.82
C GLY A 248 -5.41 37.30 22.64
N THR A 249 -6.10 37.14 21.51
CA THR A 249 -6.73 35.87 21.12
C THR A 249 -6.02 35.34 19.89
N VAL A 250 -5.59 34.09 19.96
CA VAL A 250 -5.00 33.36 18.83
C VAL A 250 -6.06 33.25 17.73
N THR A 251 -5.83 33.91 16.61
CA THR A 251 -6.72 33.85 15.43
C THR A 251 -6.27 32.79 14.43
N THR A 252 -5.03 32.33 14.52
CA THR A 252 -4.48 31.28 13.66
C THR A 252 -3.42 30.49 14.40
N ALA A 253 -3.48 29.17 14.33
CA ALA A 253 -2.47 28.24 14.84
C ALA A 253 -2.47 26.99 13.94
N GLY A 254 -1.51 26.88 13.02
CA GLY A 254 -1.44 25.76 12.08
C GLY A 254 -0.41 25.95 10.97
N TRP A 255 -0.44 25.10 9.95
CA TRP A 255 0.43 25.21 8.77
C TRP A 255 -0.16 26.19 7.73
N LEU A 256 0.68 27.08 7.17
CA LEU A 256 0.30 28.00 6.10
C LEU A 256 1.42 28.21 5.08
N ASP A 257 1.36 27.51 3.94
CA ASP A 257 2.22 27.69 2.76
C ASP A 257 3.69 28.06 3.09
N ASP A 258 4.15 29.20 2.57
CA ASP A 258 5.51 29.73 2.75
C ASP A 258 5.83 30.04 4.22
N TYR A 259 4.85 30.27 5.09
CA TYR A 259 5.09 30.53 6.52
C TYR A 259 5.41 29.25 7.30
N GLY A 260 5.04 28.07 6.80
CA GLY A 260 5.11 26.82 7.57
C GLY A 260 4.19 26.86 8.79
N TYR A 261 4.63 26.37 9.95
CA TYR A 261 3.85 26.51 11.17
C TYR A 261 3.82 27.97 11.64
N LEU A 262 2.60 28.49 11.73
CA LEU A 262 2.28 29.88 11.97
C LEU A 262 1.33 30.02 13.17
N VAL A 263 1.63 30.97 14.04
CA VAL A 263 0.69 31.51 15.03
C VAL A 263 0.37 32.95 14.67
N VAL A 264 -0.91 33.35 14.71
CA VAL A 264 -1.34 34.75 14.60
C VAL A 264 -2.19 35.08 15.81
N ILE A 265 -1.89 36.20 16.46
CA ILE A 265 -2.63 36.70 17.63
C ILE A 265 -3.24 38.04 17.26
N SER A 266 -4.55 38.18 17.50
CA SER A 266 -5.25 39.47 17.47
C SER A 266 -5.21 40.11 18.85
N HIS A 267 -4.83 41.38 18.89
CA HIS A 267 -4.76 42.18 20.10
C HIS A 267 -5.92 43.18 20.22
N GLY A 268 -6.89 43.11 19.31
CA GLY A 268 -7.97 44.10 19.18
C GLY A 268 -7.60 45.29 18.30
N ASN A 269 -8.58 46.14 17.98
CA ASN A 269 -8.42 47.36 17.17
C ASN A 269 -7.70 47.17 15.82
N GLY A 270 -7.80 45.98 15.22
CA GLY A 270 -7.16 45.63 13.95
C GLY A 270 -5.66 45.32 14.06
N VAL A 271 -5.08 45.26 15.27
CA VAL A 271 -3.66 44.94 15.49
C VAL A 271 -3.47 43.44 15.63
N GLN A 272 -2.53 42.88 14.89
CA GLN A 272 -2.16 41.47 14.95
C GLN A 272 -0.64 41.28 14.95
N THR A 273 -0.19 40.21 15.59
CA THR A 273 1.19 39.72 15.46
C THR A 273 1.19 38.33 14.86
N ALA A 274 2.14 38.05 13.96
CA ALA A 274 2.29 36.75 13.30
C ALA A 274 3.69 36.17 13.56
N TYR A 275 3.74 34.88 13.90
CA TYR A 275 4.94 34.14 14.30
C TYR A 275 5.10 32.91 13.43
N ALA A 276 6.01 32.94 12.47
CA ALA A 276 6.15 31.91 11.44
C ALA A 276 7.45 31.10 11.54
N HIS A 277 7.54 30.07 10.70
CA HIS A 277 8.63 29.09 10.63
C HIS A 277 8.81 28.28 11.93
N CYS A 278 7.76 28.12 12.73
CA CYS A 278 7.84 27.43 14.01
C CYS A 278 8.16 25.94 13.84
N SER A 279 8.90 25.32 14.77
CA SER A 279 9.06 23.86 14.78
C SER A 279 7.89 23.15 15.44
N GLN A 280 7.19 23.84 16.34
CA GLN A 280 6.07 23.33 17.12
C GLN A 280 5.19 24.49 17.56
N ILE A 281 3.88 24.30 17.48
CA ILE A 281 2.86 25.22 18.02
C ILE A 281 2.39 24.68 19.37
N LEU A 282 2.19 25.57 20.35
CA LEU A 282 1.83 25.22 21.73
C LEU A 282 0.47 25.79 22.17
N VAL A 283 -0.24 26.44 21.25
CA VAL A 283 -1.54 27.07 21.49
C VAL A 283 -2.51 26.73 20.36
N SER A 284 -3.81 26.89 20.63
CA SER A 284 -4.88 26.59 19.68
C SER A 284 -5.60 27.87 19.25
N THR A 285 -6.20 27.87 18.05
CA THR A 285 -7.07 28.97 17.61
C THR A 285 -8.24 29.18 18.57
N GLY A 286 -8.57 30.44 18.85
CA GLY A 286 -9.57 30.83 19.84
C GLY A 286 -9.02 30.93 21.27
N GLN A 287 -7.83 30.41 21.55
CA GLN A 287 -7.20 30.53 22.86
C GLN A 287 -6.83 31.99 23.16
N SER A 288 -7.21 32.47 24.34
CA SER A 288 -6.67 33.72 24.88
C SER A 288 -5.30 33.46 25.48
N VAL A 289 -4.33 34.32 25.15
CA VAL A 289 -2.95 34.23 25.63
C VAL A 289 -2.55 35.55 26.30
N SER A 290 -1.68 35.45 27.29
CA SER A 290 -1.09 36.62 27.98
C SER A 290 0.21 37.07 27.30
N GLN A 291 0.54 38.35 27.40
CA GLN A 291 1.86 38.84 27.02
C GLN A 291 2.96 38.05 27.75
N GLY A 292 3.96 37.56 27.02
CA GLY A 292 5.04 36.73 27.57
C GLY A 292 4.72 35.24 27.68
N GLU A 293 3.48 34.82 27.40
CA GLU A 293 3.12 33.40 27.37
C GLU A 293 3.81 32.70 26.20
N VAL A 294 4.34 31.49 26.44
CA VAL A 294 5.01 30.71 25.41
C VAL A 294 3.98 30.09 24.47
N ILE A 295 4.04 30.44 23.18
CA ILE A 295 3.03 30.08 22.17
C ILE A 295 3.53 29.10 21.10
N ALA A 296 4.83 29.07 20.88
CA ALA A 296 5.45 28.23 19.86
C ALA A 296 6.94 28.03 20.14
N LYS A 297 7.63 27.28 19.28
CA LYS A 297 9.08 27.12 19.31
C LYS A 297 9.70 27.46 17.97
N VAL A 298 10.87 28.08 17.99
CA VAL A 298 11.66 28.44 16.79
C VAL A 298 11.97 27.21 15.96
N GLY A 299 11.84 27.31 14.63
CA GLY A 299 12.15 26.23 13.72
C GLY A 299 12.61 26.72 12.36
N THR A 300 12.44 25.86 11.35
CA THR A 300 12.81 26.10 9.95
C THR A 300 11.78 25.51 8.98
N THR A 301 10.49 25.59 9.30
CA THR A 301 9.40 25.07 8.45
C THR A 301 8.94 26.09 7.40
N GLY A 302 8.28 25.62 6.33
CA GLY A 302 7.88 26.50 5.22
C GLY A 302 9.09 26.99 4.44
N ARG A 303 9.02 28.22 3.92
CA ARG A 303 10.11 28.84 3.15
C ARG A 303 11.14 29.50 4.08
N SER A 304 11.98 28.68 4.70
CA SER A 304 13.07 29.11 5.56
C SER A 304 14.42 28.54 5.09
N THR A 305 15.52 29.25 5.39
CA THR A 305 16.90 28.81 5.09
C THR A 305 17.71 28.41 6.32
N GLY A 306 17.11 28.50 7.51
CA GLY A 306 17.74 28.17 8.78
C GLY A 306 16.85 28.54 9.97
N ASN A 307 17.23 28.14 11.18
CA ASN A 307 16.40 28.38 12.36
C ASN A 307 16.25 29.87 12.67
N HIS A 308 15.01 30.38 12.60
CA HIS A 308 14.66 31.75 12.95
C HIS A 308 13.16 31.89 13.24
N LEU A 309 12.80 32.96 13.93
CA LEU A 309 11.42 33.45 13.98
C LEU A 309 11.25 34.49 12.87
N HIS A 310 10.25 34.31 12.01
CA HIS A 310 9.74 35.40 11.17
C HIS A 310 8.55 36.06 11.88
N LEU A 311 8.74 37.31 12.30
CA LEU A 311 7.75 38.11 13.03
C LEU A 311 7.11 39.13 12.11
N GLU A 312 5.78 39.22 12.08
CA GLU A 312 5.08 40.34 11.46
C GLU A 312 4.24 41.11 12.48
N VAL A 313 4.16 42.43 12.31
CA VAL A 313 3.18 43.29 12.97
C VAL A 313 2.22 43.79 11.89
N ARG A 314 0.93 43.51 12.06
CA ARG A 314 -0.11 43.89 11.10
C ARG A 314 -1.08 44.85 11.77
N VAL A 315 -1.44 45.93 11.09
CA VAL A 315 -2.51 46.84 11.53
C VAL A 315 -3.48 46.96 10.37
N ASN A 316 -4.73 46.54 10.59
CA ASN A 316 -5.77 46.59 9.57
C ASN A 316 -5.30 45.93 8.26
N GLY A 317 -4.73 44.72 8.35
CA GLY A 317 -4.23 43.94 7.20
C GLY A 317 -2.92 44.43 6.57
N VAL A 318 -2.42 45.62 6.91
CA VAL A 318 -1.15 46.17 6.41
C VAL A 318 -0.01 45.73 7.32
N ARG A 319 1.09 45.22 6.73
CA ARG A 319 2.31 44.86 7.47
C ARG A 319 3.16 46.09 7.74
N TYR A 320 3.62 46.23 8.97
CA TYR A 320 4.51 47.30 9.41
C TYR A 320 5.81 46.71 9.93
N ASP A 321 6.87 47.52 9.89
CA ASP A 321 8.18 47.13 10.41
C ASP A 321 8.11 46.77 11.91
N PRO A 322 8.25 45.49 12.30
CA PRO A 322 8.21 45.07 13.69
C PRO A 322 9.28 45.73 14.56
N GLN A 323 10.38 46.16 13.94
CA GLN A 323 11.46 46.82 14.64
C GLN A 323 11.00 48.13 15.32
N ASN A 324 10.00 48.84 14.77
CA ASN A 324 9.51 50.09 15.36
C ASN A 324 8.69 49.91 16.65
N TYR A 325 8.32 48.68 16.98
CA TYR A 325 7.40 48.33 18.07
C TYR A 325 8.06 47.45 19.14
N VAL A 326 9.05 46.65 18.76
CA VAL A 326 9.61 45.58 19.60
C VAL A 326 11.07 45.83 19.97
N TYR A 327 11.78 46.72 19.25
CA TYR A 327 13.20 47.03 19.40
C TYR A 327 13.46 48.54 19.27
#